data_AF-A0A0Q9EI60-F1
#
_entry.id   AF-A0A0Q9EI60-F1
#
_cell.length_a   1.000
_cell.length_b   1.000
_cell.length_c   1.000
_cell.angle_alpha   90.00
_cell.angle_beta   90.00
_cell.angle_gamma   90.00
#
_symmetry.space_group_name_H-M   'P 1'
#
loop_
_entity.id
_entity.type
_entity.pdbx_description
1 polymer ?
#
loop_
_entity_poly.entity_id
_entity_poly.type
_entity_poly.pdbx_seq_one_letter_code
_entity_poly.pdbx_strand_id
1 'polypeptide(L)'
;MKRTPYLLALVCLGAALGLAGNAVAGDRGDRVEHRMERHGERIDRRLDHRGDRIEARSDRHAQVLAAHGHARAAARVDRHGERAEARLDRRGDLAEARWERRGERYDRRWDRRH
;
A
#
# COMPACT_ATOMS: atom_id res chain seq x y z
N MET A 1 -66.36 -7.77 12.59
CA MET A 1 -65.32 -8.23 13.55
C MET A 1 -63.96 -7.89 12.94
N LYS A 2 -63.20 -7.05 13.64
CA LYS A 2 -62.01 -6.31 13.15
C LYS A 2 -60.77 -7.21 13.33
N ARG A 3 -60.18 -7.74 12.24
CA ARG A 3 -59.01 -8.63 12.32
C ARG A 3 -58.00 -8.40 11.19
N THR A 4 -57.56 -7.17 10.95
CA THR A 4 -56.47 -6.91 9.98
C THR A 4 -55.54 -5.70 10.26
N PRO A 5 -55.33 -5.16 11.48
CA PRO A 5 -54.30 -4.11 11.65
C PRO A 5 -52.88 -4.66 11.88
N TYR A 6 -52.74 -5.94 12.30
CA TYR A 6 -51.45 -6.48 12.75
C TYR A 6 -50.56 -7.03 11.63
N LEU A 7 -51.13 -7.40 10.47
CA LEU A 7 -50.37 -7.91 9.33
C LEU A 7 -49.58 -6.79 8.63
N LEU A 8 -50.11 -5.57 8.56
CA LEU A 8 -49.39 -4.41 8.03
C LEU A 8 -48.29 -3.91 8.97
N ALA A 9 -48.51 -3.98 10.29
CA ALA A 9 -47.51 -3.59 11.29
C ALA A 9 -46.27 -4.52 11.30
N LEU A 10 -46.46 -5.82 11.03
CA LEU A 10 -45.37 -6.81 10.96
C LEU A 10 -44.50 -6.63 9.72
N VAL A 11 -45.06 -6.21 8.59
CA VAL A 11 -44.31 -5.93 7.36
C VAL A 11 -43.45 -4.66 7.51
N CYS A 12 -43.95 -3.63 8.19
CA CYS A 12 -43.17 -2.43 8.49
C CYS A 12 -42.02 -2.68 9.49
N LEU A 13 -42.20 -3.57 10.47
CA LEU A 13 -41.14 -3.93 11.42
C LEU A 13 -40.03 -4.79 10.76
N GLY A 14 -40.38 -5.64 9.80
CA GLY A 14 -39.42 -6.40 9.00
C GLY A 14 -38.56 -5.53 8.06
N ALA A 15 -39.15 -4.47 7.50
CA ALA A 15 -38.43 -3.51 6.65
C ALA A 15 -37.43 -2.63 7.44
N ALA A 16 -37.72 -2.30 8.71
CA ALA A 16 -36.82 -1.53 9.56
C ALA A 16 -35.58 -2.33 10.02
N LEU A 17 -35.70 -3.65 10.18
CA LEU A 17 -34.59 -4.55 10.53
C LEU A 17 -33.68 -4.89 9.34
N GLY A 18 -34.16 -4.72 8.11
CA GLY A 18 -33.35 -4.91 6.89
C GLY A 18 -32.32 -3.80 6.63
N LEU A 19 -32.49 -2.61 7.21
CA LEU A 19 -31.61 -1.46 7.00
C LEU A 19 -30.39 -1.42 7.93
N ALA A 20 -30.37 -2.22 9.00
CA ALA A 20 -29.28 -2.24 9.99
C ALA A 20 -28.08 -3.13 9.60
N GLY A 21 -28.23 -3.99 8.58
CA GLY A 21 -27.18 -4.94 8.16
C GLY A 21 -25.99 -4.32 7.43
N ASN A 22 -26.13 -3.09 6.93
CA ASN A 22 -25.15 -2.48 6.02
C ASN A 22 -24.14 -1.55 6.72
N ALA A 23 -24.39 -1.08 7.94
CA ALA A 23 -23.51 -0.12 8.63
C ALA A 23 -22.25 -0.77 9.23
N VAL A 24 -22.32 -2.02 9.71
CA VAL A 24 -21.16 -2.78 10.23
C VAL A 24 -20.23 -3.29 9.13
N ALA A 25 -20.76 -3.36 7.91
CA ALA A 25 -20.02 -3.69 6.70
C ALA A 25 -19.03 -2.57 6.35
N GLY A 26 -19.49 -1.33 6.11
CA GLY A 26 -18.62 -0.20 5.74
C GLY A 26 -17.40 -0.01 6.66
N ASP A 27 -17.60 -0.03 7.99
CA ASP A 27 -16.51 0.16 8.98
C ASP A 27 -15.38 -0.90 8.89
N ARG A 28 -15.68 -2.11 8.42
CA ARG A 28 -14.65 -3.15 8.21
C ARG A 28 -13.93 -3.00 6.88
N GLY A 29 -14.59 -2.46 5.86
CA GLY A 29 -14.00 -2.12 4.57
C GLY A 29 -12.88 -1.11 4.75
N ASP A 30 -13.25 0.04 5.29
CA ASP A 30 -12.40 1.21 5.49
C ASP A 30 -11.18 0.90 6.38
N ARG A 31 -11.36 0.08 7.42
CA ARG A 31 -10.27 -0.32 8.32
C ARG A 31 -9.23 -1.22 7.64
N VAL A 32 -9.63 -2.05 6.69
CA VAL A 32 -8.71 -2.91 5.93
C VAL A 32 -7.95 -2.09 4.89
N GLU A 33 -8.65 -1.19 4.19
CA GLU A 33 -8.05 -0.26 3.22
C GLU A 33 -6.98 0.61 3.88
N HIS A 34 -7.29 1.26 5.02
CA HIS A 34 -6.32 2.07 5.76
C HIS A 34 -5.11 1.27 6.25
N ARG A 35 -5.32 -0.01 6.61
CA ARG A 35 -4.22 -0.89 7.00
C ARG A 35 -3.34 -1.26 5.82
N MET A 36 -3.89 -1.34 4.62
CA MET A 36 -3.16 -1.63 3.39
C MET A 36 -2.36 -0.41 2.93
N GLU A 37 -2.94 0.79 2.92
CA GLU A 37 -2.24 2.05 2.63
C GLU A 37 -1.06 2.27 3.58
N ARG A 38 -1.28 2.20 4.89
CA ARG A 38 -0.21 2.32 5.90
C ARG A 38 0.90 1.29 5.72
N HIS A 39 0.57 0.11 5.17
CA HIS A 39 1.58 -0.91 4.91
C HIS A 39 2.41 -0.58 3.66
N GLY A 40 1.77 -0.06 2.60
CA GLY A 40 2.42 0.47 1.41
C GLY A 40 3.41 1.57 1.77
N GLU A 41 2.95 2.63 2.45
CA GLU A 41 3.80 3.75 2.88
C GLU A 41 5.01 3.32 3.72
N ARG A 42 4.85 2.27 4.55
CA ARG A 42 5.93 1.80 5.42
C ARG A 42 7.00 1.02 4.64
N ILE A 43 6.63 0.41 3.52
CA ILE A 43 7.57 -0.25 2.61
C ILE A 43 8.29 0.81 1.80
N ASP A 44 7.57 1.81 1.29
CA ASP A 44 8.10 2.90 0.48
C ASP A 44 9.19 3.65 1.24
N ARG A 45 8.85 4.16 2.44
CA ARG A 45 9.81 4.81 3.35
C ARG A 45 11.03 3.95 3.69
N ARG A 46 10.88 2.62 3.71
CA ARG A 46 12.00 1.69 3.97
C ARG A 46 12.92 1.54 2.77
N LEU A 47 12.38 1.63 1.56
CA LEU A 47 13.14 1.57 0.32
C LEU A 47 13.88 2.89 0.10
N ASP A 48 13.21 4.03 0.27
CA ASP A 48 13.82 5.37 0.18
C ASP A 48 15.01 5.51 1.13
N HIS A 49 14.80 5.26 2.42
CA HIS A 49 15.88 5.32 3.42
C HIS A 49 17.02 4.33 3.18
N ARG A 50 16.80 3.31 2.35
CA ARG A 50 17.85 2.39 1.93
C ARG A 50 18.59 2.93 0.70
N GLY A 51 17.87 3.56 -0.23
CA GLY A 51 18.41 4.30 -1.37
C GLY A 51 19.36 5.40 -0.89
N ASP A 52 18.86 6.32 -0.05
CA ASP A 52 19.63 7.45 0.50
C ASP A 52 20.95 6.99 1.16
N ARG A 53 20.89 5.87 1.89
CA ARG A 53 22.07 5.31 2.57
C ARG A 53 23.11 4.75 1.60
N ILE A 54 22.68 4.21 0.47
CA ILE A 54 23.58 3.65 -0.54
C ILE A 54 24.19 4.77 -1.36
N GLU A 55 23.39 5.77 -1.76
CA GLU A 55 23.85 6.97 -2.44
C GLU A 55 24.90 7.70 -1.60
N ALA A 56 24.56 8.07 -0.36
CA ALA A 56 25.47 8.78 0.52
C ALA A 56 26.78 8.01 0.83
N ARG A 57 26.75 6.66 0.79
CA ARG A 57 27.95 5.84 0.93
C ARG A 57 28.78 5.83 -0.36
N SER A 58 28.13 5.74 -1.51
CA SER A 58 28.78 5.71 -2.82
C SER A 58 29.47 7.05 -3.08
N ASP A 59 28.78 8.16 -2.84
CA ASP A 59 29.31 9.52 -3.01
C ASP A 59 30.54 9.77 -2.15
N ARG A 60 30.47 9.43 -0.85
CA ARG A 60 31.63 9.58 0.05
C ARG A 60 32.83 8.79 -0.45
N HIS A 61 32.60 7.56 -0.90
CA HIS A 61 33.69 6.70 -1.37
C HIS A 61 34.27 7.20 -2.70
N ALA A 62 33.43 7.70 -3.61
CA ALA A 62 33.87 8.29 -4.86
C ALA A 62 34.66 9.59 -4.62
N GLN A 63 34.21 10.46 -3.72
CA GLN A 63 34.93 11.68 -3.33
C GLN A 63 36.31 11.37 -2.74
N VAL A 64 36.41 10.39 -1.85
CA VAL A 64 37.70 9.94 -1.29
C VAL A 64 38.63 9.44 -2.40
N LEU A 65 38.12 8.60 -3.31
CA LEU A 65 38.93 8.09 -4.43
C LEU A 65 39.38 9.22 -5.37
N ALA A 66 38.50 10.17 -5.67
CA ALA A 66 38.82 11.33 -6.49
C ALA A 66 39.90 12.22 -5.84
N ALA A 67 39.80 12.46 -4.53
CA ALA A 67 40.78 13.22 -3.77
C ALA A 67 42.18 12.55 -3.77
N HIS A 68 42.24 11.22 -3.86
CA HIS A 68 43.49 10.47 -4.01
C HIS A 68 43.95 10.30 -5.47
N GLY A 69 43.31 10.98 -6.44
CA GLY A 69 43.67 10.93 -7.86
C GLY A 69 43.16 9.70 -8.61
N HIS A 70 42.34 8.84 -7.97
CA HIS A 70 41.78 7.64 -8.57
C HIS A 70 40.45 7.91 -9.30
N ALA A 71 40.46 8.84 -10.25
CA ALA A 71 39.24 9.26 -10.98
C ALA A 71 38.49 8.09 -11.64
N ARG A 72 39.19 7.12 -12.24
CA ARG A 72 38.57 5.92 -12.84
C ARG A 72 37.92 5.00 -11.79
N ALA A 73 38.48 4.92 -10.59
CA ALA A 73 37.90 4.12 -9.51
C ALA A 73 36.67 4.82 -8.93
N ALA A 74 36.71 6.15 -8.76
CA ALA A 74 35.58 6.97 -8.34
C ALA A 74 34.39 6.76 -9.29
N ALA A 75 34.59 6.92 -10.60
CA ALA A 75 33.54 6.69 -11.60
C ALA A 75 32.98 5.26 -11.60
N ARG A 76 33.78 4.26 -11.18
CA ARG A 76 33.29 2.87 -11.03
C ARG A 76 32.40 2.72 -9.81
N VAL A 77 32.70 3.44 -8.73
CA VAL A 77 31.89 3.46 -7.51
C VAL A 77 30.57 4.18 -7.77
N ASP A 78 30.58 5.34 -8.43
CA ASP A 78 29.35 6.07 -8.79
C ASP A 78 28.41 5.20 -9.62
N ARG A 79 28.93 4.59 -10.69
CA ARG A 79 28.14 3.68 -11.53
C ARG A 79 27.63 2.45 -10.77
N HIS A 80 28.33 2.02 -9.73
CA HIS A 80 27.83 0.96 -8.86
C HIS A 80 26.69 1.47 -7.96
N GLY A 81 26.79 2.70 -7.45
CA GLY A 81 25.73 3.40 -6.73
C GLY A 81 24.45 3.50 -7.55
N GLU A 82 24.52 4.06 -8.76
CA GLU A 82 23.39 4.18 -9.70
C GLU A 82 22.73 2.82 -9.98
N ARG A 83 23.53 1.76 -10.17
CA ARG A 83 22.99 0.40 -10.38
C ARG A 83 22.29 -0.16 -9.15
N ALA A 84 22.71 0.24 -7.96
CA ALA A 84 22.09 -0.19 -6.72
C ALA A 84 20.77 0.56 -6.48
N GLU A 85 20.73 1.86 -6.77
CA GLU A 85 19.52 2.69 -6.79
C GLU A 85 18.49 2.14 -7.77
N ALA A 86 18.85 1.95 -9.05
CA ALA A 86 17.95 1.40 -10.06
C ALA A 86 17.43 -0.01 -9.74
N ARG A 87 18.11 -0.77 -8.87
CA ARG A 87 17.61 -2.06 -8.35
C ARG A 87 16.62 -1.89 -7.22
N LEU A 88 16.77 -0.85 -6.41
CA LEU A 88 15.82 -0.52 -5.35
C LEU A 88 14.53 0.04 -5.94
N ASP A 89 14.61 0.90 -6.96
CA ASP A 89 13.43 1.44 -7.65
C ASP A 89 12.57 0.33 -8.22
N ARG A 90 13.18 -0.56 -9.03
CA ARG A 90 12.48 -1.74 -9.56
C ARG A 90 11.87 -2.62 -8.46
N ARG A 91 12.50 -2.67 -7.30
CA ARG A 91 11.97 -3.43 -6.16
C ARG A 91 10.79 -2.71 -5.50
N GLY A 92 10.80 -1.37 -5.50
CA GLY A 92 9.66 -0.50 -5.20
C GLY A 92 8.50 -0.78 -6.13
N ASP A 93 8.71 -0.68 -7.45
CA ASP A 93 7.66 -0.94 -8.47
C ASP A 93 7.04 -2.33 -8.31
N LEU A 94 7.87 -3.35 -8.07
CA LEU A 94 7.39 -4.73 -7.85
C LEU A 94 6.58 -4.86 -6.55
N ALA A 95 6.94 -4.10 -5.52
CA ALA A 95 6.20 -4.07 -4.27
C ALA A 95 4.86 -3.36 -4.47
N GLU A 96 4.85 -2.19 -5.11
CA GLU A 96 3.64 -1.43 -5.46
C GLU A 96 2.67 -2.28 -6.28
N ALA A 97 3.12 -2.85 -7.40
CA ALA A 97 2.30 -3.71 -8.24
C ALA A 97 1.76 -4.94 -7.48
N ARG A 98 2.51 -5.45 -6.49
CA ARG A 98 2.03 -6.53 -5.61
C ARG A 98 0.92 -6.05 -4.68
N TRP A 99 0.98 -4.81 -4.21
CA TRP A 99 -0.04 -4.20 -3.36
C TRP A 99 -1.30 -3.88 -4.13
N GLU A 100 -1.20 -3.30 -5.33
CA GLU A 100 -2.34 -3.07 -6.23
C GLU A 100 -3.10 -4.37 -6.49
N ARG A 101 -2.39 -5.43 -6.91
CA ARG A 101 -3.01 -6.76 -7.12
C ARG A 101 -3.66 -7.31 -5.87
N ARG A 102 -3.18 -6.95 -4.68
CA ARG A 102 -3.79 -7.37 -3.42
C ARG A 102 -5.06 -6.56 -3.13
N GLY A 103 -5.04 -5.25 -3.41
CA GLY A 103 -6.19 -4.34 -3.36
C GLY A 103 -7.31 -4.83 -4.28
N GLU A 104 -7.02 -5.03 -5.56
CA GLU A 104 -8.01 -5.53 -6.52
C GLU A 104 -8.65 -6.86 -6.11
N ARG A 105 -7.90 -7.75 -5.44
CA ARG A 105 -8.44 -9.03 -4.94
C ARG A 105 -9.34 -8.83 -3.73
N TYR A 106 -9.07 -7.80 -2.93
CA TYR A 106 -9.92 -7.39 -1.83
C TYR A 106 -11.21 -6.77 -2.37
N ASP A 107 -11.11 -5.81 -3.28
CA ASP A 107 -12.26 -5.12 -3.89
C ASP A 107 -13.21 -6.13 -4.54
N ARG A 108 -12.67 -7.02 -5.38
CA ARG A 108 -13.47 -8.11 -6.00
C ARG A 108 -14.14 -9.05 -5.02
N ARG A 109 -13.62 -9.21 -3.80
CA ARG A 109 -14.26 -10.00 -2.74
C ARG A 109 -15.30 -9.19 -2.00
N TRP A 110 -15.07 -7.89 -1.85
CA TRP A 110 -15.97 -6.93 -1.24
C TRP A 110 -17.24 -6.77 -2.07
N ASP A 111 -17.09 -6.46 -3.36
CA ASP A 111 -18.19 -6.31 -4.34
C ASP A 111 -19.05 -7.58 -4.49
N ARG A 112 -18.46 -8.75 -4.21
CA ARG A 112 -19.20 -10.01 -4.23
C ARG A 112 -20.06 -10.22 -2.99
N ARG A 113 -19.81 -9.47 -1.93
CA ARG A 113 -20.43 -9.66 -0.62
C ARG A 113 -21.45 -8.57 -0.31
N HIS A 114 -21.34 -7.39 -0.92
CA HIS A 114 -22.19 -6.21 -0.74
C HIS A 114 -22.60 -5.67 -2.10
#